data_AF-A0A351KDJ1-F1
#
_entry.id   AF-A0A351KDJ1-F1
#
_cell.length_a   1.000
_cell.length_b   1.000
_cell.length_c   1.000
_cell.angle_alpha   90.00
_cell.angle_beta   90.00
_cell.angle_gamma   90.00
#
_symmetry.space_group_name_H-M   'P 1'
#
loop_
_entity.id
_entity.type
_entity.pdbx_description
1 polymer ?
#
loop_
_entity_poly.entity_id
_entity_poly.type
_entity_poly.pdbx_seq_one_letter_code
_entity_poly.pdbx_strand_id
1 'polypeptide(L)'
;LYYKEHSVPFYIEKEFQNFSKRSTSINAMHNVENSSTKLNLLLNEEGIYNIIEFSNETLVINILNEKRKDIIGFITGSRNRLINADLNLKSKNKSIIKLNSYEMSDKNFDNLYTNLSESIKNGKEVSFYIGYFYSKSECVKQGKDFLNTAYNSVLELLKFSNKLE
;
A
#
# COMPACT_ATOMS: atom_id res chain seq x y z
N LEU A 1 18.10 -4.56 15.36
CA LEU A 1 18.69 -5.91 15.11
C LEU A 1 17.76 -6.64 14.15
N TYR A 2 18.06 -6.80 12.86
CA TYR A 2 17.46 -7.89 12.07
C TYR A 2 18.18 -8.17 10.73
N TYR A 3 19.46 -7.82 10.63
CA TYR A 3 20.33 -8.28 9.53
C TYR A 3 21.76 -8.59 9.97
N LYS A 4 22.06 -8.49 11.27
CA LYS A 4 23.37 -8.90 11.80
C LYS A 4 23.48 -10.42 11.97
N GLU A 5 22.37 -11.17 11.92
CA GLU A 5 22.33 -12.62 12.18
C GLU A 5 22.06 -13.49 10.94
N HIS A 6 21.60 -12.92 9.83
CA HIS A 6 21.32 -13.69 8.62
C HIS A 6 22.11 -13.12 7.45
N SER A 7 23.35 -13.61 7.31
CA SER A 7 24.30 -13.36 6.22
C SER A 7 23.84 -13.92 4.86
N VAL A 8 22.54 -13.85 4.54
CA VAL A 8 21.99 -14.30 3.27
C VAL A 8 21.90 -13.09 2.35
N PRO A 9 22.73 -12.98 1.30
CA PRO A 9 22.70 -11.83 0.42
C PRO A 9 21.31 -11.68 -0.23
N PHE A 10 20.65 -10.55 0.05
CA PHE A 10 19.38 -10.21 -0.56
C PHE A 10 19.61 -9.57 -1.93
N TYR A 11 19.38 -10.34 -2.99
CA TYR A 11 19.55 -9.89 -4.38
C TYR A 11 18.20 -9.45 -4.96
N ILE A 12 17.70 -8.30 -4.51
CA ILE A 12 16.38 -7.78 -4.93
C ILE A 12 16.24 -7.68 -6.46
N GLU A 13 17.34 -7.41 -7.16
CA GLU A 13 17.37 -7.31 -8.62
C GLU A 13 17.05 -8.64 -9.32
N LYS A 14 17.51 -9.78 -8.76
CA LYS A 14 17.19 -11.12 -9.29
C LYS A 14 15.71 -11.45 -9.12
N GLU A 15 15.10 -11.02 -8.01
CA GLU A 15 13.67 -11.21 -7.77
C GLU A 15 12.83 -10.47 -8.84
N PHE A 16 13.22 -9.24 -9.20
CA PHE A 16 12.52 -8.48 -10.24
C PHE A 16 12.62 -9.08 -11.65
N GLN A 17 13.65 -9.89 -11.94
CA GLN A 17 13.80 -10.53 -13.25
C GLN A 17 12.82 -11.69 -13.45
N ASN A 18 12.27 -12.24 -12.36
CA ASN A 18 11.36 -13.39 -12.38
C ASN A 18 9.90 -13.03 -12.78
N PHE A 19 9.52 -11.75 -12.77
CA PHE A 19 8.12 -11.32 -13.01
C PHE A 19 7.64 -11.35 -14.47
N SER A 20 8.39 -11.96 -15.40
CA SER A 20 8.08 -11.84 -16.83
C SER A 20 7.34 -13.03 -17.46
N LYS A 21 7.16 -14.19 -16.78
CA LYS A 21 6.57 -15.39 -17.44
C LYS A 21 5.66 -16.34 -16.65
N ARG A 22 5.62 -16.32 -15.30
CA ARG A 22 4.81 -17.29 -14.51
C ARG A 22 4.12 -16.74 -13.27
N SER A 23 4.62 -15.64 -12.71
CA SER A 23 4.01 -14.97 -11.56
C SER A 23 3.99 -13.48 -11.82
N THR A 24 2.87 -12.84 -11.52
CA THR A 24 2.70 -11.39 -11.63
C THR A 24 3.07 -10.68 -10.33
N SER A 25 3.12 -11.40 -9.21
CA SER A 25 3.50 -10.84 -7.91
C SER A 25 3.84 -11.91 -6.87
N ILE A 26 4.58 -11.51 -5.85
CA ILE A 26 4.79 -12.25 -4.60
C ILE A 26 4.13 -11.44 -3.49
N ASN A 27 3.22 -12.05 -2.73
CA ASN A 27 2.54 -11.39 -1.61
C ASN A 27 2.83 -12.13 -0.30
N ALA A 28 3.22 -11.40 0.73
CA ALA A 28 3.31 -11.88 2.10
C ALA A 28 2.37 -11.04 2.99
N MET A 29 1.41 -11.71 3.62
CA MET A 29 0.39 -11.09 4.46
C MET A 29 0.64 -11.39 5.93
N HIS A 30 0.53 -10.36 6.77
CA HIS A 30 0.60 -10.47 8.22
C HIS A 30 -0.69 -9.90 8.84
N ASN A 31 -1.39 -10.75 9.60
CA ASN A 31 -2.51 -10.31 10.42
C ASN A 31 -1.95 -9.66 11.70
N VAL A 32 -2.31 -8.41 11.95
CA VAL A 32 -1.91 -7.73 13.19
C VAL A 32 -2.74 -8.28 14.34
N GLU A 33 -2.08 -8.71 15.42
CA GLU A 33 -2.75 -9.33 16.56
C GLU A 33 -3.78 -8.38 17.19
N ASN A 34 -5.00 -8.90 17.45
CA ASN A 34 -6.14 -8.14 17.99
C ASN A 34 -6.61 -6.94 17.15
N SER A 35 -6.28 -6.90 15.85
CA SER A 35 -6.65 -5.83 14.93
C SER A 35 -7.38 -6.38 13.70
N SER A 36 -8.30 -5.60 13.14
CA SER A 36 -8.90 -5.91 11.83
C SER A 36 -7.97 -5.60 10.65
N THR A 37 -6.81 -5.01 10.94
CA THR A 37 -5.82 -4.56 9.96
C THR A 37 -4.97 -5.72 9.46
N LYS A 38 -4.79 -5.77 8.15
CA LYS A 38 -3.83 -6.65 7.48
C LYS A 38 -2.71 -5.84 6.86
N LEU A 39 -1.47 -6.26 7.11
CA LEU A 39 -0.30 -5.71 6.42
C LEU A 39 0.12 -6.66 5.31
N ASN A 40 0.28 -6.11 4.12
CA ASN A 40 0.77 -6.84 2.96
C ASN A 40 2.10 -6.25 2.49
N LEU A 41 3.07 -7.13 2.28
CA LEU A 41 4.27 -6.89 1.51
C LEU A 41 4.07 -7.53 0.14
N LEU A 42 3.90 -6.71 -0.89
CA LEU A 42 3.68 -7.15 -2.26
C LEU A 42 4.86 -6.71 -3.13
N LEU A 43 5.49 -7.67 -3.79
CA LEU A 43 6.56 -7.46 -4.77
C LEU A 43 6.01 -7.82 -6.16
N ASN A 44 6.15 -6.93 -7.13
CA ASN A 44 5.75 -7.16 -8.51
C ASN A 44 6.78 -6.56 -9.50
N GLU A 45 6.45 -6.52 -10.79
CA GLU A 45 7.32 -5.95 -11.81
C GLU A 45 7.61 -4.45 -11.64
N GLU A 46 6.67 -3.71 -11.03
CA GLU A 46 6.77 -2.26 -10.82
C GLU A 46 7.64 -1.90 -9.62
N GLY A 47 7.64 -2.72 -8.57
CA GLY A 47 8.30 -2.40 -7.32
C GLY A 47 7.81 -3.22 -6.13
N ILE A 48 7.97 -2.62 -4.95
CA ILE A 48 7.55 -3.17 -3.67
C ILE A 48 6.54 -2.25 -3.01
N TYR A 49 5.44 -2.86 -2.59
CA TYR A 49 4.37 -2.25 -1.84
C TYR A 49 4.42 -2.79 -0.40
N ASN A 50 4.44 -1.88 0.58
CA ASN A 50 4.12 -2.20 1.97
C ASN A 50 2.83 -1.47 2.28
N ILE A 51 1.74 -2.20 2.48
CA ILE A 51 0.40 -1.60 2.50
C ILE A 51 -0.47 -2.18 3.60
N ILE A 52 -1.36 -1.34 4.11
CA ILE A 52 -2.56 -1.77 4.82
C ILE A 52 -3.64 -1.96 3.76
N GLU A 53 -4.18 -3.17 3.64
CA GLU A 53 -5.27 -3.47 2.72
C GLU A 53 -6.59 -3.58 3.49
N PHE A 54 -7.61 -2.90 2.98
CA PHE A 54 -8.94 -2.89 3.56
C PHE A 54 -9.89 -3.71 2.68
N SER A 55 -10.39 -4.81 3.24
CA SER A 55 -11.28 -5.75 2.56
C SER A 55 -12.77 -5.54 2.88
N ASN A 56 -13.13 -4.55 3.70
CA ASN A 56 -14.52 -4.21 4.02
C ASN A 56 -14.86 -2.81 3.53
N GLU A 57 -15.78 -2.73 2.57
CA GLU A 57 -16.19 -1.50 1.89
C GLU A 57 -16.79 -0.45 2.84
N THR A 58 -17.59 -0.88 3.82
CA THR A 58 -18.19 0.04 4.81
C THR A 58 -17.12 0.62 5.75
N LEU A 59 -16.15 -0.21 6.13
CA LEU A 59 -15.02 0.22 6.95
C LEU A 59 -14.18 1.29 6.23
N VAL A 60 -13.92 1.11 4.93
CA VAL A 60 -13.15 2.07 4.11
C VAL A 60 -13.78 3.46 4.14
N ILE A 61 -15.10 3.55 3.94
CA ILE A 61 -15.81 4.84 3.93
C ILE A 61 -15.73 5.52 5.30
N ASN A 62 -15.94 4.77 6.38
CA ASN A 62 -15.85 5.32 7.74
C ASN A 62 -14.45 5.85 8.04
N ILE A 63 -13.42 5.06 7.73
CA ILE A 63 -12.01 5.46 7.94
C ILE A 63 -11.65 6.71 7.13
N LEU A 64 -12.05 6.78 5.86
CA LEU A 64 -11.78 7.96 5.03
C LEU A 64 -12.44 9.22 5.60
N ASN A 65 -13.64 9.11 6.16
CA ASN A 65 -14.37 10.23 6.72
C ASN A 65 -13.80 10.67 8.09
N GLU A 66 -13.66 9.71 9.02
CA GLU A 66 -13.28 10.00 10.42
C GLU A 66 -11.80 10.26 10.60
N LYS A 67 -10.94 9.58 9.82
CA LYS A 67 -9.48 9.62 9.96
C LYS A 67 -8.82 10.47 8.87
N ARG A 68 -9.58 11.33 8.18
CA ARG A 68 -9.11 12.18 7.08
C ARG A 68 -7.77 12.86 7.37
N LYS A 69 -7.67 13.58 8.50
CA LYS A 69 -6.47 14.35 8.86
C LYS A 69 -5.25 13.45 9.06
N ASP A 70 -5.44 12.31 9.72
CA ASP A 70 -4.38 11.33 9.95
C ASP A 70 -3.90 10.72 8.64
N ILE A 71 -4.82 10.38 7.72
CA ILE A 71 -4.50 9.82 6.41
C ILE A 71 -3.74 10.85 5.56
N ILE A 72 -4.26 12.07 5.42
CA ILE A 72 -3.59 13.12 4.64
C ILE A 72 -2.21 13.42 5.23
N GLY A 73 -2.11 13.56 6.56
CA GLY A 73 -0.84 13.80 7.25
C GLY A 73 0.15 12.65 7.08
N PHE A 74 -0.33 11.41 7.12
CA PHE A 74 0.49 10.24 6.81
C PHE A 74 1.00 10.30 5.37
N ILE A 75 0.13 10.45 4.38
CA ILE A 75 0.53 10.43 2.96
C ILE A 75 1.51 11.55 2.62
N THR A 76 1.28 12.76 3.12
CA THR A 76 2.15 13.92 2.85
C THR A 76 3.50 13.84 3.57
N GLY A 77 3.64 13.00 4.61
CA GLY A 77 4.87 12.89 5.39
C GLY A 77 6.02 12.11 4.73
N SER A 78 5.82 11.47 3.57
CA SER A 78 6.91 10.85 2.81
C SER A 78 6.57 10.70 1.33
N ARG A 79 7.56 10.93 0.47
CA ARG A 79 7.37 10.89 -0.99
C ARG A 79 6.89 9.53 -1.53
N ASN A 80 7.25 8.46 -0.83
CA ASN A 80 6.96 7.07 -1.23
C ASN A 80 5.61 6.58 -0.70
N ARG A 81 4.85 7.42 0.01
CA ARG A 81 3.53 7.07 0.51
C ARG A 81 2.45 7.35 -0.53
N LEU A 82 1.44 6.49 -0.53
CA LEU A 82 0.32 6.56 -1.45
C LEU A 82 -0.97 5.99 -0.87
N ILE A 83 -2.06 6.38 -1.52
CA ILE A 83 -3.35 5.70 -1.48
C ILE A 83 -3.61 5.11 -2.86
N ASN A 84 -4.15 3.90 -2.90
CA ASN A 84 -4.64 3.30 -4.13
C ASN A 84 -6.03 2.72 -3.90
N ALA A 85 -6.91 2.92 -4.88
CA ALA A 85 -8.24 2.35 -4.91
C ALA A 85 -8.51 1.76 -6.30
N ASP A 86 -8.84 0.47 -6.36
CA ASP A 86 -9.48 -0.10 -7.55
C ASP A 86 -11.00 0.01 -7.37
N LEU A 87 -11.63 0.84 -8.19
CA LEU A 87 -13.05 1.13 -8.09
C LEU A 87 -13.94 0.04 -8.72
N ASN A 88 -13.35 -0.97 -9.37
CA ASN A 88 -14.09 -2.10 -9.93
C ASN A 88 -13.19 -3.32 -10.17
N LEU A 89 -12.96 -4.12 -9.14
CA LEU A 89 -12.07 -5.29 -9.18
C LEU A 89 -12.45 -6.34 -10.24
N LYS A 90 -13.75 -6.50 -10.52
CA LYS A 90 -14.24 -7.51 -11.49
C LYS A 90 -14.15 -7.04 -12.94
N SER A 91 -13.89 -5.76 -13.18
CA SER A 91 -13.86 -5.20 -14.53
C SER A 91 -12.52 -5.48 -15.21
N LYS A 92 -12.57 -5.89 -16.49
CA LYS A 92 -11.38 -5.91 -17.35
C LYS A 92 -10.80 -4.52 -17.56
N ASN A 93 -11.65 -3.50 -17.55
CA ASN A 93 -11.25 -2.10 -17.57
C ASN A 93 -11.12 -1.63 -16.12
N LYS A 94 -9.90 -1.72 -15.58
CA LYS A 94 -9.63 -1.27 -14.22
C LYS A 94 -9.80 0.23 -14.11
N SER A 95 -10.50 0.68 -13.07
CA SER A 95 -10.67 2.09 -12.76
C SER A 95 -9.90 2.39 -11.49
N ILE A 96 -8.59 2.64 -11.64
CA ILE A 96 -7.67 2.79 -10.52
C ILE A 96 -7.47 4.28 -10.21
N ILE A 97 -7.66 4.65 -8.96
CA ILE A 97 -7.19 5.94 -8.43
C ILE A 97 -5.93 5.68 -7.62
N LYS A 98 -4.83 6.32 -8.00
CA LYS A 98 -3.59 6.36 -7.21
C LYS A 98 -3.32 7.80 -6.82
N LEU A 99 -3.20 8.07 -5.53
CA LEU A 99 -2.82 9.37 -4.98
C LEU A 99 -1.50 9.22 -4.23
N ASN A 100 -0.43 9.77 -4.79
CA ASN A 100 0.85 9.84 -4.11
C ASN A 100 0.94 11.12 -3.26
N SER A 101 1.98 11.21 -2.42
CA SER A 101 2.22 12.37 -1.54
C SER A 101 2.10 13.74 -2.22
N TYR A 102 2.62 13.91 -3.43
CA TYR A 102 2.63 15.19 -4.16
C TYR A 102 1.27 15.51 -4.83
N GLU A 103 0.43 14.50 -5.06
CA GLU A 103 -0.94 14.67 -5.54
C GLU A 103 -1.92 14.89 -4.38
N MET A 104 -1.49 14.63 -3.14
CA MET A 104 -2.39 14.69 -2.00
C MET A 104 -2.80 16.14 -1.70
N SER A 105 -4.11 16.39 -1.80
CA SER A 105 -4.77 17.63 -1.42
C SER A 105 -6.16 17.30 -0.90
N ASP A 106 -6.77 18.22 -0.15
CA ASP A 106 -8.15 18.05 0.31
C ASP A 106 -9.11 17.72 -0.85
N LYS A 107 -9.00 18.47 -1.96
CA LYS A 107 -9.82 18.25 -3.16
C LYS A 107 -9.63 16.85 -3.75
N ASN A 108 -8.39 16.38 -3.87
CA ASN A 108 -8.13 15.05 -4.43
C ASN A 108 -8.58 13.94 -3.47
N PHE A 109 -8.46 14.15 -2.16
CA PHE A 109 -9.01 13.25 -1.15
C PHE A 109 -10.55 13.19 -1.20
N ASP A 110 -11.21 14.33 -1.35
CA ASP A 110 -12.68 14.41 -1.50
C ASP A 110 -13.17 13.70 -2.77
N ASN A 111 -12.44 13.85 -3.88
CA ASN A 111 -12.73 13.14 -5.11
C ASN A 111 -12.58 11.61 -4.94
N LEU A 112 -11.51 11.16 -4.27
CA LEU A 112 -11.31 9.75 -3.95
C LEU A 112 -12.48 9.21 -3.11
N TYR A 113 -12.85 9.91 -2.03
CA TYR A 113 -13.97 9.53 -1.17
C TYR A 113 -15.28 9.42 -1.94
N THR A 114 -15.58 10.41 -2.80
CA THR A 114 -16.80 10.44 -3.62
C THR A 114 -16.86 9.27 -4.58
N ASN A 115 -15.77 9.03 -5.33
CA ASN A 115 -15.69 7.94 -6.30
C ASN A 115 -15.81 6.56 -5.64
N LEU A 116 -15.16 6.34 -4.50
CA LEU A 116 -15.30 5.10 -3.73
C LEU A 116 -16.73 4.91 -3.23
N SER A 117 -17.30 5.94 -2.63
CA SER A 117 -18.68 5.92 -2.11
C SER A 117 -19.69 5.59 -3.20
N GLU A 118 -19.55 6.19 -4.38
CA GLU A 118 -20.42 5.92 -5.53
C GLU A 118 -20.24 4.50 -6.07
N SER A 119 -19.01 4.01 -6.20
CA SER A 119 -18.76 2.63 -6.65
C SER A 119 -19.38 1.59 -5.71
N ILE A 120 -19.20 1.76 -4.39
CA ILE A 120 -19.78 0.89 -3.37
C ILE A 120 -21.31 0.96 -3.39
N LYS A 121 -21.90 2.16 -3.47
CA LYS A 121 -23.37 2.34 -3.59
C LYS A 121 -23.94 1.64 -4.83
N ASN A 122 -23.16 1.59 -5.91
CA ASN A 122 -23.52 0.88 -7.14
C ASN A 122 -23.25 -0.63 -7.08
N GLY A 123 -22.86 -1.17 -5.92
CA GLY A 123 -22.60 -2.60 -5.72
C GLY A 123 -21.34 -3.12 -6.41
N LYS A 124 -20.39 -2.24 -6.74
CA LYS A 124 -19.10 -2.65 -7.30
C LYS A 124 -18.18 -3.12 -6.19
N GLU A 125 -17.48 -4.23 -6.44
CA GLU A 125 -16.42 -4.70 -5.57
C GLU A 125 -15.19 -3.80 -5.73
N VAL A 126 -14.76 -3.19 -4.63
CA VAL A 126 -13.62 -2.27 -4.62
C VAL A 126 -12.45 -2.83 -3.81
N SER A 127 -11.23 -2.45 -4.16
CA SER A 127 -10.07 -2.57 -3.25
C SER A 127 -9.59 -1.20 -2.84
N PHE A 128 -9.09 -1.12 -1.62
CA PHE A 128 -8.50 0.09 -1.08
C PHE A 128 -7.28 -0.24 -0.23
N TYR A 129 -6.18 0.46 -0.49
CA TYR A 129 -4.98 0.32 0.33
C TYR A 129 -4.23 1.63 0.52
N ILE A 130 -3.61 1.73 1.69
CA ILE A 130 -2.77 2.85 2.09
C ILE A 130 -1.40 2.31 2.44
N GLY A 131 -0.34 2.93 1.94
CA GLY A 131 0.98 2.64 2.47
C GLY A 131 2.11 3.18 1.62
N TYR A 132 3.15 2.38 1.47
CA TYR A 132 4.38 2.72 0.76
C TYR A 132 4.46 2.00 -0.58
N PHE A 133 5.01 2.68 -1.57
CA PHE A 133 5.52 2.09 -2.81
C PHE A 133 6.95 2.56 -3.06
N TYR A 134 7.80 1.57 -3.28
CA TYR A 134 9.16 1.77 -3.71
C TYR A 134 9.28 1.20 -5.12
N SER A 135 9.54 2.08 -6.09
CA SER A 135 9.73 1.65 -7.47
C SER A 135 10.92 0.70 -7.60
N LYS A 136 10.88 -0.20 -8.58
CA LYS A 136 11.99 -1.12 -8.89
C LYS A 136 13.33 -0.40 -8.98
N SER A 137 13.38 0.76 -9.66
CA SER A 137 14.61 1.54 -9.80
C SER A 137 15.14 2.07 -8.46
N GLU A 138 14.25 2.51 -7.57
CA GLU A 138 14.61 2.93 -6.22
C GLU A 138 15.10 1.77 -5.36
N CYS A 139 14.42 0.63 -5.42
CA CYS A 139 14.82 -0.60 -4.73
C CYS A 139 16.23 -1.05 -5.15
N VAL A 140 16.48 -1.13 -6.47
CA VAL A 140 17.78 -1.52 -7.02
C VAL A 140 18.87 -0.52 -6.62
N LYS A 141 18.58 0.78 -6.65
CA LYS A 141 19.52 1.83 -6.25
C LYS A 141 19.93 1.74 -4.77
N GLN A 142 18.98 1.40 -3.88
CA GLN A 142 19.26 1.21 -2.46
C GLN A 142 19.98 -0.11 -2.16
N GLY A 143 19.84 -1.12 -3.03
CA GLY A 143 20.54 -2.39 -2.90
C GLY A 143 20.27 -3.08 -1.56
N LYS A 144 21.33 -3.39 -0.81
CA LYS A 144 21.24 -4.10 0.47
C LYS A 144 20.55 -3.29 1.57
N ASP A 145 20.61 -1.96 1.50
CA ASP A 145 20.01 -1.08 2.51
C ASP A 145 18.49 -1.03 2.41
N PHE A 146 17.94 -1.44 1.26
CA PHE A 146 16.50 -1.43 1.02
C PHE A 146 15.72 -2.27 2.05
N LEU A 147 16.29 -3.37 2.55
CA LEU A 147 15.62 -4.20 3.56
C LEU A 147 15.33 -3.41 4.84
N ASN A 148 16.26 -2.57 5.28
CA ASN A 148 16.05 -1.73 6.46
C ASN A 148 14.98 -0.67 6.17
N THR A 149 14.99 -0.09 4.96
CA THR A 149 13.96 0.85 4.50
C THR A 149 12.58 0.21 4.52
N ALA A 150 12.44 -0.99 3.92
CA ALA A 150 11.20 -1.74 3.88
C ALA A 150 10.72 -2.11 5.30
N TYR A 151 11.59 -2.63 6.14
CA TYR A 151 11.26 -2.97 7.53
C TYR A 151 10.78 -1.75 8.32
N ASN A 152 11.47 -0.61 8.24
CA ASN A 152 11.05 0.61 8.92
C ASN A 152 9.69 1.09 8.43
N SER A 153 9.41 0.97 7.13
CA SER A 153 8.10 1.33 6.58
C SER A 153 6.97 0.45 7.11
N VAL A 154 7.23 -0.84 7.34
CA VAL A 154 6.29 -1.77 7.99
C VAL A 154 6.03 -1.37 9.44
N LEU A 155 7.07 -1.04 10.20
CA LEU A 155 6.92 -0.56 11.58
C LEU A 155 6.11 0.74 11.67
N GLU A 156 6.28 1.64 10.71
CA GLU A 156 5.47 2.85 10.65
C GLU A 156 4.03 2.57 10.26
N LEU A 157 3.79 1.64 9.33
CA LEU A 157 2.44 1.21 8.98
C LEU A 157 1.71 0.56 10.15
N LEU A 158 2.39 -0.26 10.95
CA LEU A 158 1.84 -0.83 12.19
C LEU A 158 1.40 0.26 13.17
N LYS A 159 2.22 1.31 13.34
CA LYS A 159 1.85 2.45 14.20
C LYS A 159 0.67 3.23 13.62
N PHE A 160 0.63 3.36 12.29
CA PHE A 160 -0.41 4.09 11.60
C PHE A 160 -1.75 3.34 11.59
N SER A 161 -1.74 2.02 11.42
CA SER A 161 -2.96 1.21 11.46
C SER A 161 -3.70 1.34 12.78
N ASN A 162 -2.98 1.39 13.90
CA ASN A 162 -3.57 1.59 15.23
C ASN A 162 -4.25 2.97 15.39
N LYS A 163 -3.93 3.95 14.55
CA LYS A 163 -4.64 5.24 14.53
C LYS A 163 -5.91 5.20 13.69
N LEU A 164 -6.01 4.24 12.78
CA LEU A 164 -7.16 4.06 11.89
C LEU A 164 -8.29 3.25 12.54
N GLU A 165 -7.97 2.46 13.55
CA GLU A 165 -8.94 1.90 14.50
C GLU A 165 -9.56 2.99 15.39
#